data_AF-A0A7V3WP61-F1
#
_entry.id   AF-A0A7V3WP61-F1
#
_cell.length_a   1.000
_cell.length_b   1.000
_cell.length_c   1.000
_cell.angle_alpha   90.00
_cell.angle_beta   90.00
_cell.angle_gamma   90.00
#
_symmetry.space_group_name_H-M   'P 1'
#
loop_
_entity.id
_entity.type
_entity.pdbx_description
1 polymer ?
#
loop_
_entity_poly.entity_id
_entity_poly.type
_entity_poly.pdbx_seq_one_letter_code
_entity_poly.pdbx_strand_id
1 'polypeptide(L)'
;MAPPEARRSGRGQRPGQAGFTMIEIALCLVVIAFAVVAIVGVLPIGLNTQRDNRAQTIVAEDALFWLEAIRTGARGLDELTNYVDEIVVGGNTYTLGNGYQSGADIIGLLSTPGGAQATVRSITGALADKGPASRDLAFRYRLEVDNEESKSVQDALVSELRLSLRWPVRPSGVGNRTYVVRAQVNGVPVEDPTNSQRFYFIP
;
A
#
# COMPACT_ATOMS: atom_id res chain seq x y z
N MET A 1 -46.80 69.42 63.18
CA MET A 1 -45.40 68.97 63.01
C MET A 1 -45.46 67.50 62.57
N ALA A 2 -44.92 67.20 61.40
CA ALA A 2 -45.19 66.01 60.59
C ALA A 2 -44.57 64.70 61.16
N PRO A 3 -45.05 63.50 60.76
CA PRO A 3 -44.61 62.21 61.31
C PRO A 3 -43.26 61.74 60.71
N PRO A 4 -42.46 60.91 61.42
CA PRO A 4 -41.26 60.32 60.85
C PRO A 4 -41.59 59.11 59.97
N GLU A 5 -41.15 59.17 58.73
CA GLU A 5 -41.32 58.17 57.68
C GLU A 5 -40.59 56.86 58.00
N ALA A 6 -41.32 55.74 57.95
CA ALA A 6 -40.74 54.41 58.00
C ALA A 6 -39.99 54.11 56.69
N ARG A 7 -38.65 54.11 56.74
CA ARG A 7 -37.78 53.64 55.64
C ARG A 7 -38.06 52.16 55.35
N ARG A 8 -38.78 51.88 54.26
CA ARG A 8 -38.84 50.54 53.68
C ARG A 8 -37.47 50.19 53.10
N SER A 9 -36.74 49.36 53.83
CA SER A 9 -35.54 48.67 53.34
C SER A 9 -35.95 47.72 52.20
N GLY A 10 -35.78 48.17 50.96
CA GLY A 10 -35.84 47.34 49.77
C GLY A 10 -34.72 46.30 49.83
N ARG A 11 -35.06 45.09 50.29
CA ARG A 11 -34.14 43.95 50.31
C ARG A 11 -33.91 43.52 48.87
N GLY A 12 -32.76 43.90 48.31
CA GLY A 12 -32.33 43.45 46.99
C GLY A 12 -32.30 41.93 46.96
N GLN A 13 -33.26 41.33 46.25
CA GLN A 13 -33.22 39.92 45.88
C GLN A 13 -32.03 39.74 44.95
N ARG A 14 -30.96 39.12 45.47
CA ARG A 14 -29.91 38.58 44.61
C ARG A 14 -30.58 37.53 43.74
N PRO A 15 -30.46 37.59 42.40
CA PRO A 15 -30.97 36.52 41.56
C PRO A 15 -30.33 35.22 42.03
N GLY A 16 -31.16 34.24 42.39
CA GLY A 16 -30.68 32.92 42.80
C GLY A 16 -29.78 32.39 41.70
N GLN A 17 -28.54 32.09 42.05
CA GLN A 17 -27.55 31.55 41.14
C GLN A 17 -28.10 30.21 40.63
N ALA A 18 -28.61 30.21 39.41
CA ALA A 18 -29.09 29.01 38.73
C ALA A 18 -27.86 28.18 38.34
N GLY A 19 -27.37 27.36 39.28
CA GLY A 19 -26.35 26.36 39.02
C GLY A 19 -26.96 25.08 38.46
N PHE A 20 -26.14 24.28 37.77
CA PHE A 20 -26.56 22.95 37.33
C PHE A 20 -26.87 22.06 38.52
N THR A 21 -27.99 21.36 38.45
CA THR A 21 -28.36 20.35 39.44
C THR A 21 -27.44 19.14 39.32
N MET A 22 -27.25 18.43 40.43
CA MET A 22 -26.41 17.23 40.48
C MET A 22 -26.87 16.16 39.47
N ILE A 23 -28.18 16.09 39.22
CA ILE A 23 -28.78 15.16 38.25
C ILE A 23 -28.53 15.58 36.79
N GLU A 24 -28.57 16.88 36.48
CA GLU A 24 -28.26 17.37 35.13
C GLU A 24 -26.80 17.05 34.77
N ILE A 25 -25.86 17.31 35.69
CA ILE A 25 -24.45 16.97 35.45
C ILE A 25 -24.28 15.45 35.31
N ALA A 26 -24.96 14.63 36.12
CA ALA A 26 -24.89 13.18 35.99
C ALA A 26 -25.37 12.69 34.61
N LEU A 27 -26.51 13.19 34.12
CA LEU A 27 -27.04 12.83 32.81
C LEU A 27 -26.13 13.32 31.67
N CYS A 28 -25.57 14.53 31.78
CA CYS A 28 -24.61 15.04 30.80
C CYS A 28 -23.36 14.16 30.73
N LEU A 29 -22.80 13.76 31.88
CA LEU A 29 -21.62 12.90 31.93
C LEU A 29 -21.90 11.51 31.33
N VAL A 30 -23.08 10.93 31.57
CA VAL A 30 -23.48 9.65 30.96
C VAL A 30 -23.54 9.76 29.43
N VAL A 31 -24.17 10.82 28.91
CA VAL A 31 -24.28 11.02 27.45
C VAL A 31 -22.91 11.26 26.81
N ILE A 32 -22.06 12.07 27.45
CA ILE A 32 -20.69 12.33 26.96
C ILE A 32 -19.86 11.04 26.96
N ALA A 33 -19.93 10.25 28.04
CA ALA A 33 -19.21 8.98 28.13
C ALA A 33 -19.59 8.03 27.00
N PHE A 34 -20.89 7.92 26.70
CA PHE A 34 -21.37 7.11 25.58
C PHE A 34 -20.86 7.63 24.22
N ALA A 35 -20.91 8.94 23.99
CA ALA A 35 -20.45 9.54 22.75
C ALA A 35 -18.94 9.33 22.50
N VAL A 36 -18.10 9.49 23.53
CA VAL A 36 -16.65 9.28 23.41
C VAL A 36 -16.33 7.83 23.07
N VAL A 37 -17.00 6.86 23.72
CA VAL A 37 -16.82 5.43 23.41
C VAL A 37 -17.20 5.15 21.96
N ALA A 38 -18.29 5.72 21.46
CA ALA A 38 -18.71 5.55 20.07
C ALA A 38 -17.66 6.10 19.07
N ILE A 39 -17.16 7.32 19.28
CA ILE A 39 -16.21 7.98 18.38
C ILE A 39 -14.85 7.27 18.39
N VAL A 40 -14.31 7.00 19.60
CA VAL A 40 -13.01 6.33 19.75
C VAL A 40 -13.10 4.89 19.24
N GLY A 41 -14.25 4.23 19.37
CA GLY A 41 -14.48 2.88 18.86
C GLY A 41 -14.43 2.77 17.33
N VAL A 42 -14.89 3.79 16.59
CA VAL A 42 -14.90 3.77 15.11
C VAL A 42 -13.60 4.28 14.46
N LEU A 43 -12.82 5.10 15.17
CA LEU A 43 -11.53 5.61 14.68
C LEU A 43 -10.55 4.52 14.20
N PRO A 44 -10.31 3.41 14.93
CA PRO A 44 -9.39 2.38 14.46
C PRO A 44 -9.86 1.72 13.16
N ILE A 45 -11.17 1.57 12.98
CA ILE A 45 -11.77 1.03 11.74
C ILE A 45 -11.49 2.01 10.60
N GLY A 46 -11.79 3.30 10.78
CA GLY A 46 -11.54 4.33 9.77
C GLY A 46 -10.07 4.45 9.36
N LEU A 47 -9.14 4.34 10.30
CA LEU A 47 -7.69 4.37 10.01
C LEU A 47 -7.23 3.12 9.25
N ASN A 48 -7.75 1.94 9.60
CA ASN A 48 -7.44 0.71 8.87
C ASN A 48 -7.98 0.76 7.44
N THR A 49 -9.23 1.20 7.25
CA THR A 49 -9.81 1.39 5.91
C THR A 49 -9.00 2.38 5.07
N GLN A 50 -8.53 3.49 5.65
CA GLN A 50 -7.68 4.45 4.94
C GLN A 50 -6.34 3.85 4.54
N ARG A 51 -5.68 3.11 5.43
CA ARG A 51 -4.43 2.40 5.10
C ARG A 51 -4.64 1.37 4.01
N ASP A 52 -5.76 0.66 4.04
CA ASP A 52 -6.11 -0.36 3.06
C ASP A 52 -6.37 0.22 1.69
N ASN A 53 -7.11 1.33 1.62
CA ASN A 53 -7.36 2.07 0.38
C ASN A 53 -6.05 2.62 -0.20
N ARG A 54 -5.18 3.21 0.64
CA ARG A 54 -3.86 3.69 0.20
C ARG A 54 -3.02 2.54 -0.37
N ALA A 55 -3.00 1.40 0.31
CA ALA A 55 -2.26 0.22 -0.15
C ALA A 55 -2.80 -0.30 -1.50
N GLN A 56 -4.13 -0.32 -1.69
CA GLN A 56 -4.73 -0.72 -2.96
C GLN A 56 -4.32 0.21 -4.11
N THR A 57 -4.33 1.53 -3.88
CA THR A 57 -3.90 2.51 -4.91
C THR A 57 -2.43 2.31 -5.28
N ILE A 58 -1.54 2.20 -4.30
CA ILE A 58 -0.10 1.98 -4.52
C ILE A 58 0.14 0.71 -5.35
N VAL A 59 -0.50 -0.40 -4.96
CA VAL A 59 -0.36 -1.67 -5.68
C VAL A 59 -0.90 -1.58 -7.10
N ALA A 60 -2.04 -0.92 -7.32
CA ALA A 60 -2.60 -0.75 -8.65
C ALA A 60 -1.69 0.09 -9.57
N GLU A 61 -1.09 1.16 -9.05
CA GLU A 61 -0.16 2.01 -9.81
C GLU A 61 1.16 1.27 -10.11
N ASP A 62 1.74 0.62 -9.11
CA ASP A 62 2.96 -0.19 -9.27
C ASP A 62 2.73 -1.37 -10.24
N ALA A 63 1.56 -2.01 -10.23
CA ALA A 63 1.25 -3.12 -11.13
C ALA A 63 1.36 -2.70 -12.61
N LEU A 64 0.88 -1.51 -12.95
CA LEU A 64 0.98 -0.96 -14.30
C LEU A 64 2.43 -0.64 -14.66
N PHE A 65 3.20 -0.09 -13.72
CA PHE A 65 4.62 0.16 -13.91
C PHE A 65 5.39 -1.14 -14.22
N TRP A 66 5.19 -2.19 -13.42
CA TRP A 66 5.84 -3.48 -13.64
C TRP A 66 5.46 -4.12 -14.97
N LEU A 67 4.18 -4.03 -15.34
CA LEU A 67 3.70 -4.55 -16.61
C LEU A 67 4.41 -3.89 -17.80
N GLU A 68 4.52 -2.57 -17.78
CA GLU A 68 5.20 -1.83 -18.85
C GLU A 68 6.71 -2.08 -18.85
N ALA A 69 7.34 -2.17 -17.68
CA ALA A 69 8.75 -2.48 -17.55
C ALA A 69 9.09 -3.85 -18.17
N ILE A 70 8.25 -4.86 -17.92
CA ILE A 70 8.41 -6.21 -18.48
C ILE A 70 8.18 -6.19 -20.00
N ARG A 71 7.15 -5.49 -20.46
CA ARG A 71 6.82 -5.39 -21.89
C ARG A 71 7.92 -4.73 -22.72
N THR A 72 8.63 -3.77 -22.15
CA THR A 72 9.65 -2.95 -22.85
C THR A 72 11.09 -3.42 -22.62
N GLY A 73 11.31 -4.43 -21.77
CA GLY A 73 12.66 -4.94 -21.47
C GLY A 73 13.53 -3.98 -20.66
N ALA A 74 12.92 -3.03 -19.95
CA ALA A 74 13.52 -2.27 -18.83
C ALA A 74 14.79 -1.45 -19.09
N ARG A 75 15.00 -0.96 -20.31
CA ARG A 75 16.12 -0.05 -20.61
C ARG A 75 16.05 1.22 -19.76
N GLY A 76 17.08 1.47 -18.95
CA GLY A 76 17.18 2.68 -18.11
C GLY A 76 16.45 2.60 -16.76
N LEU A 77 16.01 1.41 -16.32
CA LEU A 77 15.34 1.21 -15.04
C LEU A 77 16.27 0.78 -13.91
N ASP A 78 17.54 1.21 -13.93
CA ASP A 78 18.55 0.78 -12.94
C ASP A 78 18.19 1.13 -11.49
N GLU A 79 17.32 2.13 -11.30
CA GLU A 79 16.75 2.46 -10.01
C GLU A 79 15.90 1.35 -9.39
N LEU A 80 15.42 0.37 -10.17
CA LEU A 80 14.67 -0.79 -9.66
C LEU A 80 15.44 -1.57 -8.60
N THR A 81 16.78 -1.55 -8.67
CA THR A 81 17.66 -2.14 -7.65
C THR A 81 17.43 -1.56 -6.25
N ASN A 82 16.89 -0.34 -6.16
CA ASN A 82 16.55 0.30 -4.90
C ASN A 82 15.19 -0.12 -4.34
N TYR A 83 14.36 -0.84 -5.10
CA TYR A 83 13.00 -1.21 -4.70
C TYR A 83 12.80 -2.73 -4.61
N VAL A 84 13.61 -3.53 -5.28
CA VAL A 84 13.58 -4.99 -5.18
C VAL A 84 14.51 -5.44 -4.06
N ASP A 85 13.98 -6.26 -3.16
CA ASP A 85 14.78 -6.85 -2.07
C ASP A 85 15.29 -8.25 -2.45
N GLU A 86 14.45 -9.05 -3.11
CA GLU A 86 14.74 -10.45 -3.47
C GLU A 86 13.92 -10.87 -4.68
N ILE A 87 14.49 -11.73 -5.54
CA ILE A 87 13.78 -12.43 -6.62
C ILE A 87 14.03 -13.93 -6.48
N VAL A 88 12.99 -14.74 -6.64
CA VAL A 88 13.04 -16.20 -6.62
C VAL A 88 12.53 -16.73 -7.96
N VAL A 89 13.35 -17.52 -8.64
CA VAL A 89 13.03 -18.16 -9.92
C VAL A 89 13.45 -19.62 -9.86
N GLY A 90 12.52 -20.55 -10.11
CA GLY A 90 12.82 -21.99 -10.09
C GLY A 90 13.42 -22.51 -8.77
N GLY A 91 13.14 -21.83 -7.64
CA GLY A 91 13.72 -22.14 -6.33
C GLY A 91 15.08 -21.50 -6.03
N ASN A 92 15.69 -20.81 -7.00
CA ASN A 92 16.91 -20.04 -6.80
C ASN A 92 16.58 -18.63 -6.35
N THR A 93 17.29 -18.16 -5.32
CA THR A 93 17.18 -16.80 -4.78
C THR A 93 18.26 -15.89 -5.36
N TYR A 94 17.86 -14.73 -5.85
CA TYR A 94 18.71 -13.67 -6.36
C TYR A 94 18.52 -12.39 -5.54
N THR A 95 19.63 -11.70 -5.27
CA THR A 95 19.66 -10.43 -4.53
C THR A 95 20.60 -9.43 -5.22
N LEU A 96 20.56 -8.17 -4.81
CA LEU A 96 21.44 -7.15 -5.36
C LEU A 96 22.91 -7.53 -5.13
N GLY A 97 23.68 -7.60 -6.21
CA GLY A 97 25.09 -8.03 -6.19
C GLY A 97 25.30 -9.55 -6.26
N ASN A 98 24.22 -10.34 -6.16
CA ASN A 98 24.24 -11.80 -6.31
C ASN A 98 23.04 -12.25 -7.16
N GLY A 99 23.15 -12.08 -8.48
CA GLY A 99 22.12 -12.44 -9.46
C GLY A 99 21.66 -11.29 -10.34
N TYR A 100 21.49 -10.11 -9.74
CA TYR A 100 21.16 -8.89 -10.47
C TYR A 100 21.95 -7.69 -9.96
N GLN A 101 22.31 -6.80 -10.88
CA GLN A 101 23.01 -5.54 -10.61
C GLN A 101 22.34 -4.33 -11.28
N SER A 102 21.42 -4.57 -12.20
CA SER A 102 20.73 -3.54 -12.98
C SER A 102 19.22 -3.77 -12.99
N GLY A 103 18.46 -2.77 -13.47
CA GLY A 103 17.02 -2.91 -13.67
C GLY A 103 16.69 -3.90 -14.79
N ALA A 104 17.54 -3.95 -15.81
CA ALA A 104 17.42 -4.93 -16.89
C ALA A 104 17.55 -6.35 -16.34
N ASP A 105 18.50 -6.62 -15.44
CA ASP A 105 18.69 -7.94 -14.84
C ASP A 105 17.44 -8.39 -14.06
N ILE A 106 16.86 -7.48 -13.28
CA ILE A 106 15.64 -7.71 -12.50
C ILE A 106 14.50 -8.14 -13.44
N ILE A 107 14.29 -7.38 -14.51
CA ILE A 107 13.20 -7.63 -15.44
C ILE A 107 13.45 -8.88 -16.28
N GLY A 108 14.73 -9.16 -16.58
CA GLY A 108 15.17 -10.39 -17.21
C GLY A 108 14.81 -11.63 -16.40
N LEU A 109 15.04 -11.59 -15.09
CA LEU A 109 14.68 -12.66 -14.15
C LEU A 109 13.16 -12.77 -14.00
N LEU A 110 12.44 -11.64 -13.90
CA LEU A 110 10.99 -11.63 -13.76
C LEU A 110 10.25 -12.17 -14.99
N SER A 111 10.85 -12.07 -16.17
CA SER A 111 10.23 -12.54 -17.43
C SER A 111 10.50 -14.03 -17.70
N THR A 112 11.20 -14.73 -16.80
CA THR A 112 11.57 -16.14 -16.97
C THR A 112 10.34 -17.03 -17.19
N PRO A 113 10.36 -17.90 -18.22
CA PRO A 113 9.31 -18.90 -18.42
C PRO A 113 9.15 -19.81 -17.19
N GLY A 114 7.91 -20.10 -16.79
CA GLY A 114 7.62 -20.85 -15.56
C GLY A 114 7.47 -19.98 -14.31
N GLY A 115 7.67 -18.67 -14.45
CA GLY A 115 7.30 -17.66 -13.48
C GLY A 115 8.39 -17.30 -12.48
N ALA A 116 8.20 -16.12 -11.88
CA ALA A 116 9.14 -15.52 -10.95
C ALA A 116 8.39 -14.86 -9.80
N GLN A 117 9.02 -14.81 -8.63
CA GLN A 117 8.47 -14.14 -7.46
C GLN A 117 9.46 -13.11 -6.96
N ALA A 118 9.03 -11.90 -6.68
CA ALA A 118 9.88 -10.87 -6.10
C ALA A 118 9.25 -10.26 -4.85
N THR A 119 10.08 -9.96 -3.86
CA THR A 119 9.69 -9.11 -2.74
C THR A 119 10.09 -7.68 -3.06
N VAL A 120 9.09 -6.81 -3.13
CA VAL A 120 9.22 -5.47 -3.69
C VAL A 120 8.69 -4.43 -2.71
N ARG A 121 9.43 -3.34 -2.56
CA ARG A 121 8.99 -2.11 -1.88
C ARG A 121 8.25 -1.21 -2.86
N SER A 122 7.24 -0.51 -2.37
CA SER A 122 6.46 0.42 -3.19
C SER A 122 7.34 1.38 -3.97
N ILE A 123 7.20 1.37 -5.28
CA ILE A 123 7.87 2.31 -6.18
C ILE A 123 7.17 3.66 -6.06
N THR A 124 5.85 3.65 -5.92
CA THR A 124 5.01 4.83 -5.71
C THR A 124 4.86 5.15 -4.22
N GLY A 125 4.58 6.41 -3.91
CA GLY A 125 4.41 6.88 -2.52
C GLY A 125 5.29 8.07 -2.14
N ALA A 126 5.20 8.48 -0.87
CA ALA A 126 5.86 9.67 -0.37
C ALA A 126 7.39 9.53 -0.39
N LEU A 127 8.10 10.60 -0.78
CA LEU A 127 9.56 10.62 -0.80
C LEU A 127 10.20 10.29 0.56
N ALA A 128 9.53 10.66 1.66
CA ALA A 128 9.96 10.32 3.03
C ALA A 128 10.01 8.80 3.29
N ASP A 129 9.19 8.02 2.58
CA ASP A 129 9.12 6.56 2.72
C ASP A 129 10.19 5.84 1.87
N LYS A 130 10.90 6.58 1.00
CA LYS A 130 11.87 6.04 0.03
C LYS A 130 13.34 6.15 0.47
N GLY A 131 13.61 6.83 1.58
CA GLY A 131 14.97 7.02 2.09
C GLY A 131 15.59 5.71 2.64
N PRO A 132 16.93 5.60 2.72
CA PRO A 132 17.62 4.43 3.26
C PRO A 132 17.17 4.08 4.70
N ALA A 133 16.89 5.10 5.52
CA ALA A 133 16.43 4.95 6.89
C ALA A 133 14.97 4.45 7.01
N SER A 134 14.17 4.61 5.95
CA SER A 134 12.74 4.25 5.93
C SER A 134 12.49 2.88 5.28
N ARG A 135 13.55 2.19 4.80
CA ARG A 135 13.43 0.94 4.02
C ARG A 135 12.64 -0.15 4.73
N ASP A 136 12.79 -0.30 6.03
CA ASP A 136 12.09 -1.34 6.79
C ASP A 136 10.60 -1.01 7.04
N LEU A 137 10.27 0.28 7.04
CA LEU A 137 8.91 0.81 7.22
C LEU A 137 8.16 0.96 5.89
N ALA A 138 8.87 0.87 4.76
CA ALA A 138 8.27 0.99 3.45
C ALA A 138 7.21 -0.08 3.21
N PHE A 139 6.13 0.31 2.51
CA PHE A 139 5.11 -0.65 2.11
C PHE A 139 5.72 -1.69 1.18
N ARG A 140 5.48 -2.98 1.47
CA ARG A 140 6.00 -4.11 0.73
C ARG A 140 4.88 -5.01 0.21
N TYR A 141 5.06 -5.50 -1.00
CA TYR A 141 4.23 -6.53 -1.61
C TYR A 141 5.10 -7.60 -2.25
N ARG A 142 4.52 -8.78 -2.44
CA ARG A 142 5.09 -9.83 -3.26
C ARG A 142 4.53 -9.69 -4.68
N LEU A 143 5.41 -9.53 -5.65
CA LEU A 143 5.09 -9.59 -7.07
C LEU A 143 5.30 -11.03 -7.54
N GLU A 144 4.26 -11.66 -8.07
CA GLU A 144 4.33 -12.96 -8.72
C GLU A 144 4.06 -12.72 -10.21
N VAL A 145 4.99 -13.15 -11.05
CA VAL A 145 4.92 -13.02 -12.51
C VAL A 145 4.74 -14.42 -13.07
N ASP A 146 3.61 -14.66 -13.69
CA ASP A 146 3.32 -15.88 -14.42
C ASP A 146 3.30 -15.54 -15.92
N ASN A 147 4.15 -16.22 -16.68
CA ASN A 147 4.20 -16.12 -18.12
C ASN A 147 3.60 -17.40 -18.70
N GLU A 148 2.33 -17.32 -19.13
CA GLU A 148 1.61 -18.45 -19.69
C GLU A 148 2.07 -18.72 -21.13
N GLU A 149 2.08 -20.00 -21.51
CA GLU A 149 2.59 -20.45 -22.82
C GLU A 149 1.98 -19.68 -23.99
N SER A 150 2.86 -19.30 -24.92
CA SER A 150 2.53 -18.52 -26.09
C SER A 150 1.58 -19.28 -27.02
N LYS A 151 0.50 -18.62 -27.45
CA LYS A 151 -0.41 -19.15 -28.46
C LYS A 151 -0.08 -18.54 -29.80
N SER A 152 -0.08 -19.34 -30.86
CA SER A 152 -0.04 -18.82 -32.23
C SER A 152 -1.40 -18.23 -32.58
N VAL A 153 -1.47 -16.91 -32.73
CA VAL A 153 -2.65 -16.20 -33.20
C VAL A 153 -2.33 -15.61 -34.57
N GLN A 154 -2.85 -16.19 -35.65
CA GLN A 154 -2.63 -15.73 -37.03
C GLN A 154 -1.13 -15.55 -37.36
N ASP A 155 -0.33 -16.60 -37.16
CA ASP A 155 1.13 -16.63 -37.34
C ASP A 155 1.96 -15.67 -36.46
N ALA A 156 1.32 -14.91 -35.56
CA ALA A 156 2.01 -14.15 -34.51
C ALA A 156 2.01 -14.94 -33.19
N LEU A 157 3.18 -15.08 -32.58
CA LEU A 157 3.31 -15.60 -31.21
C LEU A 157 2.86 -14.53 -30.23
N VAL A 158 1.88 -14.84 -29.39
CA VAL A 158 1.39 -13.96 -28.34
C VAL A 158 1.46 -14.69 -27.02
N SER A 159 2.09 -14.06 -26.02
CA SER A 159 2.17 -14.59 -24.65
C SER A 159 1.20 -13.82 -23.74
N GLU A 160 0.57 -14.52 -22.79
CA GLU A 160 -0.24 -13.88 -21.75
C GLU A 160 0.64 -13.69 -20.51
N LEU A 161 0.87 -12.42 -20.17
CA LEU A 161 1.57 -12.02 -18.96
C LEU A 161 0.55 -11.80 -17.86
N ARG A 162 0.69 -12.49 -16.74
CA ARG A 162 -0.13 -12.31 -15.54
C ARG A 162 0.75 -11.87 -14.38
N LEU A 163 0.45 -10.71 -13.82
CA LEU A 163 1.09 -10.22 -12.61
C LEU A 163 0.10 -10.34 -11.45
N SER A 164 0.52 -10.96 -10.35
CA SER A 164 -0.24 -11.05 -9.11
C SER A 164 0.56 -10.37 -8.00
N LEU A 165 0.04 -9.25 -7.48
CA LEU A 165 0.65 -8.52 -6.37
C LEU A 165 -0.07 -8.87 -5.07
N ARG A 166 0.68 -9.30 -4.06
CA ARG A 166 0.13 -9.78 -2.78
C ARG A 166 0.66 -9.00 -1.58
N TRP A 167 -0.22 -8.61 -0.67
CA TRP A 167 0.15 -7.81 0.51
C TRP A 167 -0.78 -8.08 1.71
N PRO A 168 -0.42 -7.63 2.93
CA PRO A 168 0.89 -7.14 3.33
C PRO A 168 1.94 -8.25 3.37
N VAL A 169 3.19 -7.94 3.04
CA VAL A 169 4.33 -8.84 3.30
C VAL A 169 4.75 -8.70 4.76
N ARG A 170 4.92 -9.83 5.45
CA ARG A 170 5.39 -9.93 6.83
C ARG A 170 6.55 -10.93 6.89
N PRO A 171 7.39 -10.91 7.95
CA PRO A 171 8.43 -11.93 8.12
C PRO A 171 7.89 -13.37 8.15
N SER A 172 6.65 -13.55 8.62
CA SER A 172 5.99 -14.86 8.71
C SER A 172 5.27 -15.31 7.43
N GLY A 173 5.30 -14.49 6.36
CA GLY A 173 4.61 -14.79 5.10
C GLY A 173 3.85 -13.60 4.51
N VAL A 174 3.04 -13.86 3.49
CA VAL A 174 2.30 -12.83 2.75
C VAL A 174 0.82 -12.93 3.06
N GLY A 175 0.18 -11.76 3.19
CA GLY A 175 -1.26 -11.66 3.40
C GLY A 175 -2.10 -12.17 2.24
N ASN A 176 -3.41 -12.21 2.47
CA ASN A 176 -4.40 -12.75 1.52
C ASN A 176 -4.92 -11.72 0.51
N ARG A 177 -4.47 -10.46 0.58
CA ARG A 177 -4.91 -9.46 -0.40
C ARG A 177 -4.08 -9.64 -1.67
N THR A 178 -4.78 -9.70 -2.78
CA THR A 178 -4.19 -9.91 -4.09
C THR A 178 -4.79 -8.92 -5.08
N TYR A 179 -3.95 -8.36 -5.93
CA TYR A 179 -4.33 -7.60 -7.10
C TYR A 179 -3.73 -8.29 -8.32
N VAL A 180 -4.53 -8.55 -9.34
CA VAL A 180 -4.08 -9.27 -10.53
C VAL A 180 -4.29 -8.38 -11.74
N VAL A 181 -3.24 -8.21 -12.54
CA VAL A 181 -3.31 -7.60 -13.87
C VAL A 181 -2.84 -8.62 -14.90
N ARG A 182 -3.47 -8.56 -16.08
CA ARG A 182 -3.15 -9.42 -17.21
C ARG A 182 -2.95 -8.57 -18.44
N ALA A 183 -1.99 -8.92 -19.27
CA ALA A 183 -1.79 -8.30 -20.57
C ALA A 183 -1.31 -9.33 -21.58
N GLN A 184 -1.59 -9.04 -22.84
CA GLN A 184 -0.98 -9.74 -23.96
C GLN A 184 0.30 -9.03 -24.35
N VAL A 185 1.38 -9.80 -24.50
CA VAL A 185 2.66 -9.33 -24.98
C VAL A 185 2.95 -10.04 -26.29
N ASN A 186 3.41 -9.29 -27.28
CA ASN A 186 3.83 -9.86 -28.56
C ASN A 186 5.13 -10.62 -28.37
N GLY A 187 5.24 -11.74 -29.06
CA GLY A 187 6.41 -12.61 -29.01
C GLY A 187 6.44 -13.53 -27.79
N VAL A 188 7.61 -14.15 -27.64
CA VAL A 188 7.95 -15.08 -26.56
C VAL A 188 9.15 -14.49 -25.83
N PRO A 189 9.27 -14.66 -24.50
CA PRO A 189 10.52 -14.37 -23.81
C PRO A 189 11.69 -15.08 -24.50
N VAL A 190 12.68 -14.30 -24.95
CA VAL A 190 13.92 -14.80 -25.56
C VAL A 190 15.04 -14.71 -24.55
N GLU A 191 15.83 -15.78 -24.47
CA GLU A 191 17.01 -15.85 -23.62
C GLU A 191 18.05 -14.79 -24.01
N ASP A 192 18.63 -14.12 -23.02
CA ASP A 192 19.69 -13.13 -23.22
C ASP A 192 20.98 -13.83 -23.68
N PRO A 193 21.56 -13.45 -24.84
CA PRO A 193 22.78 -14.06 -25.35
C PRO A 193 24.00 -13.87 -24.44
N THR A 194 23.96 -12.91 -23.51
CA THR A 194 25.03 -12.64 -22.56
C THR A 194 24.84 -13.34 -21.22
N ASN A 195 23.62 -13.75 -20.89
CA ASN A 195 23.30 -14.44 -19.65
C ASN A 195 22.07 -15.35 -19.80
N SER A 196 22.31 -16.65 -19.83
CA SER A 196 21.29 -17.68 -20.06
C SER A 196 20.19 -17.77 -18.99
N GLN A 197 20.33 -17.06 -17.88
CA GLN A 197 19.33 -17.02 -16.80
C GLN A 197 18.29 -15.92 -16.97
N ARG A 198 18.39 -15.10 -18.03
CA ARG A 198 17.56 -13.91 -18.24
C ARG A 198 16.76 -14.03 -19.52
N PHE A 199 15.53 -13.56 -19.47
CA PHE A 199 14.62 -13.59 -20.60
C PHE A 199 14.00 -12.23 -20.82
N TYR A 200 13.82 -11.83 -22.09
CA TYR A 200 13.19 -10.56 -22.41
C TYR A 200 12.14 -10.75 -23.50
N PHE A 201 11.05 -10.00 -23.38
CA PHE A 201 10.17 -9.80 -24.53
C PHE A 201 10.86 -8.87 -25.51
N ILE A 202 11.10 -9.36 -26.71
CA ILE A 202 11.67 -8.58 -27.80
C ILE A 202 10.48 -8.11 -28.67
N PRO A 203 10.33 -6.79 -28.90
CA PRO A 203 9.28 -6.26 -29.76
C PRO A 203 9.48 -6.64 -31.23
#